data_AF-A0A9P5G5L4-F1
#
_entry.id   AF-A0A9P5G5L4-F1
#
_cell.length_a   1.000
_cell.length_b   1.000
_cell.length_c   1.000
_cell.angle_alpha   90.00
_cell.angle_beta   90.00
_cell.angle_gamma   90.00
#
_symmetry.space_group_name_H-M   'P 1'
#
loop_
_entity.id
_entity.type
_entity.pdbx_description
1 polymer ?
#
loop_
_entity_poly.entity_id
_entity_poly.type
_entity_poly.pdbx_seq_one_letter_code
_entity_poly.pdbx_strand_id
1 'polypeptide(L)'
;MSTEAPKSIYDAGKANPRGIPQAPFVEKVEDFVKSPEEVEMDSDEPFTTNYELNDTLYAKAAITPTKTVYLWLGANVMLEYPTTEAIELLQQRLKAANESLATCEEDLEFLKENITTMEVNTARVYNWDVQKRKELKAQEKE
;
A
#
# COMPACT_ATOMS: atom_id res chain seq x y z
N MET A 1 -5.04 -28.44 -21.40
CA MET A 1 -4.08 -27.36 -21.08
C MET A 1 -4.88 -26.25 -20.43
N SER A 2 -4.71 -26.03 -19.12
CA SER A 2 -5.43 -24.97 -18.38
C SER A 2 -5.04 -23.62 -18.94
N THR A 3 -6.00 -22.90 -19.53
CA THR A 3 -5.87 -21.49 -19.87
C THR A 3 -6.22 -20.69 -18.62
N GLU A 4 -5.25 -20.46 -17.75
CA GLU A 4 -5.42 -19.52 -16.64
C GLU A 4 -5.51 -18.10 -17.21
N ALA A 5 -6.54 -17.37 -16.82
CA ALA A 5 -6.70 -15.96 -17.17
C ALA A 5 -5.54 -15.14 -16.58
N PRO A 6 -4.99 -14.15 -17.31
CA PRO A 6 -4.00 -13.25 -16.73
C PRO A 6 -4.62 -12.58 -15.50
N LYS A 7 -3.92 -12.62 -14.37
CA LYS A 7 -4.35 -11.97 -13.13
C LYS A 7 -4.46 -10.47 -13.40
N SER A 8 -5.67 -9.92 -13.31
CA SER A 8 -5.89 -8.47 -13.39
C SER A 8 -5.09 -7.78 -12.29
N ILE A 9 -4.45 -6.66 -12.65
CA ILE A 9 -3.75 -5.76 -11.73
C ILE A 9 -4.74 -4.83 -10.98
N TYR A 10 -6.04 -5.08 -11.06
CA TYR A 10 -7.06 -4.34 -10.34
C TYR A 10 -7.99 -5.34 -9.63
N ASP A 11 -7.85 -5.47 -8.31
CA ASP A 11 -8.85 -6.14 -7.49
C ASP A 11 -9.96 -5.15 -7.15
N ALA A 12 -10.94 -5.02 -8.06
CA ALA A 12 -12.11 -4.16 -7.88
C ALA A 12 -12.98 -4.55 -6.65
N GLY A 13 -12.68 -5.66 -5.97
CA GLY A 13 -13.47 -6.19 -4.86
C GLY A 13 -13.18 -5.59 -3.48
N LYS A 14 -12.06 -4.86 -3.30
CA LYS A 14 -11.69 -4.29 -1.99
C LYS A 14 -11.56 -2.78 -2.10
N ALA A 15 -12.51 -2.04 -1.56
CA ALA A 15 -12.43 -0.58 -1.45
C ALA A 15 -12.47 -0.18 0.02
N ASN A 16 -11.81 0.93 0.37
CA ASN A 16 -11.95 1.49 1.70
C ASN A 16 -13.35 2.14 1.88
N PRO A 17 -13.78 2.48 3.11
CA PRO A 17 -15.09 3.11 3.38
C PRO A 17 -15.32 4.46 2.67
N ARG A 18 -14.28 5.00 2.00
CA ARG A 18 -14.33 6.24 1.22
C ARG A 18 -14.47 5.98 -0.29
N GLY A 19 -14.69 4.73 -0.72
CA GLY A 19 -14.90 4.37 -2.12
C GLY A 19 -13.64 4.44 -2.98
N ILE A 20 -12.46 4.53 -2.35
CA ILE A 20 -11.19 4.44 -3.07
C ILE A 20 -10.92 2.95 -3.28
N PRO A 21 -10.88 2.47 -4.53
CA PRO A 21 -10.49 1.09 -4.81
C PRO A 21 -9.09 0.85 -4.24
N GLN A 22 -8.91 -0.28 -3.55
CA GLN A 22 -7.61 -0.71 -3.05
C GLN A 22 -6.73 -0.91 -4.28
N ALA A 23 -5.77 0.00 -4.46
CA ALA A 23 -4.70 -0.26 -5.42
C ALA A 23 -4.01 -1.54 -4.93
N PRO A 24 -3.97 -2.62 -5.72
CA PRO A 24 -3.10 -3.73 -5.37
C PRO A 24 -1.70 -3.15 -5.39
N PHE A 25 -1.13 -3.04 -4.19
CA PHE A 25 0.27 -2.73 -4.07
C PHE A 25 1.01 -3.82 -4.82
N VAL A 26 1.97 -3.43 -5.65
CA VAL A 26 2.88 -4.38 -6.27
C VAL A 26 3.77 -4.89 -5.13
N GLU A 27 3.26 -5.86 -4.36
CA GLU A 27 3.97 -6.47 -3.22
C GLU A 27 5.27 -7.13 -3.69
N LYS A 28 5.30 -7.55 -4.96
CA LYS A 28 6.46 -8.11 -5.64
C LYS A 28 6.60 -7.47 -7.01
N VAL A 29 7.43 -6.43 -7.10
CA VAL A 29 7.81 -5.83 -8.39
C VAL A 29 8.48 -6.90 -9.28
N GLU A 30 9.12 -7.88 -8.66
CA GLU A 30 9.74 -9.07 -9.27
C GLU A 30 8.75 -10.04 -9.96
N ASP A 31 7.48 -10.08 -9.53
CA ASP A 31 6.48 -10.96 -10.16
C ASP A 31 6.03 -10.41 -11.52
N PHE A 32 6.19 -9.10 -11.74
CA PHE A 32 5.78 -8.39 -12.95
C PHE A 32 6.96 -7.94 -13.81
N VAL A 33 8.09 -7.65 -13.17
CA VAL A 33 9.37 -7.44 -13.82
C VAL A 33 10.23 -8.66 -13.53
N LYS A 34 10.18 -9.63 -14.46
CA LYS A 34 11.16 -10.72 -14.52
C LYS A 34 12.57 -10.13 -14.47
N SER A 35 13.54 -10.90 -13.98
CA SER A 35 14.92 -10.48 -13.75
C SER A 35 15.47 -9.62 -14.91
N PRO A 36 16.37 -8.64 -14.65
CA PRO A 36 16.97 -7.80 -15.69
C PRO A 36 17.53 -8.61 -16.88
N GLU A 37 17.96 -9.85 -16.63
CA GLU A 37 18.46 -10.82 -17.60
C GLU A 37 17.38 -11.40 -18.55
N GLU A 38 16.10 -11.40 -18.16
CA GLU A 38 14.96 -11.72 -19.04
C GLU A 38 14.37 -10.46 -19.72
N VAL A 39 14.62 -9.28 -19.16
CA VAL A 39 14.28 -7.97 -19.75
C VAL A 39 15.27 -7.57 -20.83
N GLU A 40 16.53 -8.01 -20.72
CA GLU A 40 17.44 -8.12 -21.86
C GLU A 40 16.93 -9.23 -22.78
N MET A 41 15.83 -8.93 -23.48
CA MET A 41 15.42 -9.66 -24.66
C MET A 41 16.47 -9.40 -25.75
N ASP A 42 17.60 -10.09 -25.67
CA ASP A 42 18.53 -10.28 -26.79
C ASP A 42 17.88 -11.10 -27.92
N SER A 43 16.65 -11.58 -27.71
CA SER A 43 15.78 -12.08 -28.77
C SER A 43 14.89 -10.95 -29.28
N ASP A 44 15.14 -10.50 -30.52
CA ASP A 44 14.21 -9.70 -31.35
C ASP A 44 12.91 -10.48 -31.69
N GLU A 45 12.61 -11.57 -30.97
CA GLU A 45 11.46 -12.42 -31.26
C GLU A 45 10.18 -11.75 -30.75
N PRO A 46 9.20 -11.50 -31.64
CA PRO A 46 7.94 -10.92 -31.24
C PRO A 46 7.18 -11.92 -30.36
N PHE A 47 6.96 -11.58 -29.10
CA PHE A 47 6.11 -12.37 -28.22
C PHE A 47 4.67 -11.90 -28.33
N THR A 48 3.73 -12.84 -28.23
CA THR A 48 2.32 -12.51 -28.27
C THR A 48 1.76 -12.39 -26.87
N THR A 49 1.23 -11.22 -26.53
CA THR A 49 0.57 -10.98 -25.24
C THR A 49 -0.84 -10.44 -25.43
N ASN A 50 -1.68 -10.67 -24.42
CA ASN A 50 -3.01 -10.08 -24.35
C ASN A 50 -2.88 -8.79 -23.53
N TYR A 51 -3.20 -7.64 -24.13
CA TYR A 51 -3.21 -6.35 -23.44
C TYR A 51 -4.64 -5.87 -23.22
N GLU A 52 -4.85 -5.14 -22.14
CA GLU A 52 -6.16 -4.63 -21.72
C GLU A 52 -6.49 -3.33 -22.45
N LEU A 53 -7.61 -3.29 -23.16
CA LEU A 53 -8.17 -2.08 -23.78
C LEU A 53 -9.18 -1.40 -22.84
N ASN A 54 -9.87 -2.21 -22.03
CA ASN A 54 -10.87 -1.82 -21.04
C ASN A 54 -11.01 -2.96 -20.02
N ASP A 55 -11.61 -2.71 -18.85
CA ASP A 55 -11.77 -3.64 -17.72
C ASP A 55 -12.33 -5.04 -18.08
N THR A 56 -13.01 -5.17 -19.23
CA THR A 56 -13.54 -6.45 -19.73
C THR A 56 -13.14 -6.79 -21.17
N LEU A 57 -12.29 -5.96 -21.80
CA LEU A 57 -11.89 -6.09 -23.20
C LEU A 57 -10.38 -6.26 -23.32
N TYR A 58 -9.97 -7.43 -23.79
CA TYR A 58 -8.58 -7.77 -24.04
C TYR A 58 -8.35 -7.97 -25.54
N ALA A 59 -7.22 -7.48 -26.04
CA ALA A 59 -6.78 -7.70 -27.41
C ALA A 59 -5.43 -8.41 -27.44
N LYS A 60 -5.23 -9.23 -28.47
CA LYS A 60 -3.99 -9.97 -28.68
C LYS A 60 -3.09 -9.19 -29.64
N ALA A 61 -1.88 -8.86 -29.22
CA ALA A 61 -0.88 -8.23 -30.08
C ALA A 61 0.46 -8.95 -29.99
N ALA A 62 1.19 -8.95 -31.10
CA ALA A 62 2.59 -9.31 -31.15
C ALA A 62 3.40 -8.05 -30.86
N ILE A 63 4.16 -8.06 -29.77
CA ILE A 63 4.94 -6.90 -29.30
C ILE A 63 6.42 -7.19 -29.52
N THR A 64 7.13 -6.25 -30.14
CA THR A 64 8.58 -6.26 -30.20
C THR A 64 9.15 -5.71 -28.90
N PRO A 65 10.16 -6.36 -28.29
CA PRO A 65 10.73 -5.90 -27.03
C PRO A 65 11.37 -4.52 -27.18
N THR A 66 11.05 -3.60 -26.27
CA THR A 66 11.64 -2.26 -26.22
C THR A 66 12.44 -2.09 -24.93
N LYS A 67 13.52 -1.29 -25.01
CA LYS A 67 14.42 -1.00 -23.88
C LYS A 67 13.91 0.10 -22.95
N THR A 68 12.77 0.72 -23.30
CA THR A 68 12.13 1.79 -22.54
C THR A 68 10.72 1.39 -22.15
N VAL A 69 10.29 1.89 -20.99
CA VAL A 69 8.97 1.69 -20.40
C VAL A 69 8.39 3.04 -19.99
N TYR A 70 7.06 3.17 -20.06
CA TYR A 70 6.35 4.37 -19.62
C TYR A 70 5.82 4.16 -18.20
N LEU A 71 6.21 5.04 -17.27
CA LEU A 71 5.81 4.97 -15.88
C LEU A 71 4.87 6.12 -15.53
N TRP A 72 3.77 5.80 -14.83
CA TRP A 72 2.85 6.80 -14.29
C TRP A 72 3.29 7.22 -12.89
N LEU A 73 3.66 8.50 -12.74
CA LEU A 73 4.16 9.04 -11.47
C LEU A 73 3.08 9.73 -10.63
N GLY A 74 1.83 9.77 -11.13
CA GLY A 74 0.73 10.51 -10.53
C GLY A 74 0.60 11.93 -11.06
N ALA A 75 -0.36 12.69 -10.52
CA ALA A 75 -0.63 14.09 -10.88
C ALA A 75 -0.77 14.35 -12.41
N ASN A 76 -1.36 13.41 -13.15
CA ASN A 76 -1.46 13.43 -14.62
C ASN A 76 -0.11 13.45 -15.36
N VAL A 77 0.95 12.91 -14.75
CA VAL A 77 2.29 12.85 -15.34
C VAL A 77 2.69 11.40 -15.63
N MET A 78 3.07 11.16 -16.88
CA MET A 78 3.69 9.93 -17.37
C MET A 78 5.06 10.27 -17.97
N LEU A 79 6.08 9.47 -17.67
CA LEU A 79 7.44 9.65 -18.17
C LEU A 79 8.01 8.34 -18.73
N GLU A 80 8.85 8.47 -19.75
CA GLU A 80 9.61 7.36 -20.33
C GLU A 80 10.91 7.14 -19.54
N TYR A 81 11.18 5.90 -19.15
CA TYR A 81 12.38 5.49 -18.44
C TYR A 81 13.00 4.25 -19.10
N PRO A 82 14.34 4.10 -19.10
CA PRO A 82 14.98 2.83 -19.38
C PRO A 82 14.54 1.76 -18.38
N THR A 83 14.44 0.50 -18.81
CA THR A 83 13.88 -0.55 -17.94
C THR A 83 14.69 -0.78 -16.66
N THR A 84 16.01 -0.60 -16.70
CA THR A 84 16.90 -0.72 -15.53
C THR A 84 16.60 0.35 -14.48
N GLU A 85 16.49 1.61 -14.90
CA GLU A 85 16.18 2.75 -14.01
C GLU A 85 14.76 2.64 -13.45
N ALA A 86 13.80 2.16 -14.26
CA ALA A 86 12.43 1.96 -13.83
C ALA A 86 12.33 0.91 -12.70
N ILE A 87 13.09 -0.19 -12.79
CA ILE A 87 13.15 -1.22 -11.74
C ILE A 87 13.71 -0.63 -10.46
N GLU A 88 14.85 0.08 -10.55
CA GLU A 88 15.50 0.70 -9.38
C GLU A 88 14.57 1.71 -8.71
N LEU A 89 13.89 2.55 -9.49
CA LEU A 89 12.91 3.52 -9.00
C LEU A 89 11.75 2.83 -8.28
N LEU A 90 11.18 1.77 -8.87
CA LEU A 90 10.07 1.03 -8.26
C LEU A 90 10.51 0.32 -6.97
N GLN A 91 11.69 -0.30 -6.95
CA GLN A 91 12.25 -0.93 -5.76
C GLN A 91 12.50 0.09 -4.64
N GLN A 92 13.02 1.28 -4.98
CA GLN A 92 13.22 2.35 -4.02
C GLN A 92 11.89 2.84 -3.42
N ARG A 93 10.85 3.00 -4.26
CA ARG A 93 9.51 3.39 -3.81
C ARG A 93 8.87 2.32 -2.93
N LEU A 94 9.02 1.05 -3.28
CA LEU A 94 8.56 -0.08 -2.48
C LEU A 94 9.22 -0.07 -1.10
N LYS A 95 10.55 0.10 -1.06
CA LYS A 95 11.29 0.19 0.20
C LYS A 95 10.80 1.35 1.08
N ALA A 96 10.68 2.55 0.52
CA ALA A 96 10.20 3.72 1.26
C ALA A 96 8.74 3.55 1.75
N ALA A 97 7.88 2.90 0.96
CA ALA A 97 6.51 2.59 1.36
C ALA A 97 6.47 1.59 2.52
N ASN A 98 7.29 0.54 2.50
CA ASN A 98 7.39 -0.44 3.59
C ASN A 98 7.97 0.17 4.87
N GLU A 99 8.98 1.04 4.75
CA GLU A 99 9.50 1.80 5.90
C GLU A 99 8.42 2.70 6.49
N SER A 100 7.65 3.41 5.64
CA SER A 100 6.54 4.25 6.09
C SER A 100 5.42 3.44 6.76
N LEU A 101 5.14 2.23 6.26
CA LEU A 101 4.19 1.30 6.86
C LEU A 101 4.63 0.90 8.27
N ALA A 102 5.89 0.48 8.42
CA ALA A 102 6.45 0.09 9.72
C ALA A 102 6.38 1.24 10.73
N THR A 103 6.73 2.47 10.32
CA THR A 103 6.57 3.65 11.20
C THR A 103 5.12 3.89 11.59
N CYS A 104 4.16 3.74 10.67
CA CYS A 104 2.74 3.88 10.99
C CYS A 104 2.23 2.80 11.97
N GLU A 105 2.76 1.58 11.87
CA GLU A 105 2.43 0.49 12.81
C GLU A 105 2.95 0.79 14.21
N GLU A 106 4.18 1.27 14.34
CA GLU A 106 4.77 1.71 15.60
C GLU A 106 3.98 2.89 16.20
N ASP A 107 3.63 3.89 15.40
CA ASP A 107 2.81 5.04 15.83
C ASP A 107 1.42 4.59 16.32
N LEU A 108 0.83 3.57 15.68
CA LEU A 108 -0.46 3.02 16.08
C LEU A 108 -0.37 2.30 17.42
N GLU A 109 0.69 1.52 17.64
CA GLU A 109 0.95 0.88 18.94
C GLU A 109 1.16 1.93 20.04
N PHE A 110 1.97 2.95 19.77
CA PHE A 110 2.17 4.07 20.69
C PHE A 110 0.87 4.79 21.05
N LEU A 111 -0.02 5.03 20.08
CA LEU A 111 -1.32 5.64 20.35
C LEU A 111 -2.22 4.73 21.21
N LYS A 112 -2.20 3.41 21.00
CA LYS A 112 -2.98 2.46 21.84
C LYS A 112 -2.52 2.48 23.29
N GLU A 113 -1.22 2.49 23.53
CA GLU A 113 -0.66 2.58 24.88
C GLU A 113 -1.01 3.91 25.55
N ASN A 114 -0.94 5.01 24.80
CA ASN A 114 -1.33 6.32 25.30
C ASN A 114 -2.81 6.42 25.65
N ILE A 115 -3.70 5.85 24.82
CA ILE A 115 -5.14 5.78 25.12
C ILE A 115 -5.35 5.03 26.44
N THR A 116 -4.76 3.84 26.56
CA THR A 116 -4.89 3.01 27.78
C THR A 116 -4.37 3.75 29.02
N THR A 117 -3.23 4.44 28.91
CA THR A 117 -2.65 5.23 30.00
C THR A 117 -3.54 6.40 30.39
N MET A 118 -4.10 7.12 29.41
CA MET A 118 -5.04 8.21 29.64
C MET A 118 -6.32 7.73 30.31
N GLU A 119 -6.86 6.57 29.91
CA GLU A 119 -8.05 5.98 30.51
C GLU A 119 -7.82 5.68 32.00
N VAL A 120 -6.69 5.06 32.35
CA VAL A 120 -6.34 4.76 33.74
C VAL A 120 -6.15 6.05 34.55
N ASN A 121 -5.47 7.05 33.99
CA ASN A 121 -5.26 8.33 34.66
C ASN A 121 -6.58 9.07 34.90
N THR A 122 -7.48 9.04 33.94
CA THR A 122 -8.83 9.63 34.06
C THR A 122 -9.63 8.95 35.18
N ALA A 123 -9.59 7.61 35.24
CA ALA A 123 -10.22 6.85 36.31
C ALA A 123 -9.63 7.15 37.70
N ARG A 124 -8.29 7.31 37.80
CA ARG A 124 -7.62 7.70 39.05
C ARG A 124 -8.04 9.08 39.53
N VAL A 125 -8.10 10.06 38.63
CA VAL A 125 -8.55 11.43 38.95
C VAL A 125 -10.00 11.42 39.40
N TYR A 126 -10.87 10.68 38.72
CA TYR A 126 -12.26 10.52 39.12
C TYR A 126 -12.39 9.90 40.53
N ASN A 127 -11.65 8.81 40.80
CA ASN A 127 -11.64 8.18 42.10
C ASN A 127 -11.16 9.13 43.20
N TRP A 128 -10.12 9.92 42.92
CA TRP A 128 -9.63 10.94 43.85
C TRP A 128 -10.66 12.04 44.11
N ASP A 129 -11.33 12.56 43.08
CA ASP A 129 -12.41 13.56 43.21
C ASP A 129 -13.57 13.03 44.07
N VAL A 130 -13.98 11.77 43.86
CA VAL A 130 -15.02 11.13 44.67
C VAL A 130 -14.62 11.02 46.15
N GLN A 131 -13.38 10.62 46.45
CA GLN A 131 -12.90 10.56 47.84
C GLN A 131 -12.85 11.95 48.47
N LYS A 132 -12.32 12.95 47.75
CA LYS A 132 -12.24 14.33 48.24
C LYS A 132 -13.62 14.90 48.58
N ARG A 133 -14.63 14.64 47.74
CA ARG A 133 -16.01 15.07 48.00
C ARG A 133 -16.64 14.36 49.20
N LYS A 134 -16.31 13.08 49.43
CA LYS A 134 -16.77 12.35 50.61
C LYS A 134 -16.16 12.92 51.90
N GLU A 135 -14.86 13.23 51.89
CA GLU A 135 -14.16 13.86 53.02
C GLU A 135 -14.77 15.22 53.39
N LEU A 136 -14.99 16.09 52.41
CA LEU A 136 -15.59 17.42 52.63
C LEU A 136 -16.98 17.31 53.26
N LYS A 137 -17.84 16.42 52.75
CA LYS A 137 -19.18 16.18 53.30
C LYS A 137 -19.16 15.55 54.70
N ALA A 138 -18.10 14.84 55.07
CA ALA A 138 -17.94 14.29 56.41
C ALA A 138 -17.54 15.38 57.41
N GLN A 139 -16.65 16.30 57.00
CA GLN A 139 -16.25 17.45 57.81
C GLN A 139 -17.39 18.45 58.03
N GLU A 140 -18.31 18.61 57.08
CA GLU A 140 -19.50 19.47 57.25
C GLU A 140 -20.55 18.89 58.21
N LYS A 141 -20.43 17.62 58.60
CA LYS A 141 -21.38 16.94 59.51
C LYS A 141 -20.90 16.86 60.97
N GLU A 142 -19.66 17.25 61.24
CA GLU A 142 -19.08 17.40 62.59
C GLU A 142 -19.25 18.84 63.08
#